data_AF-A0A1M7I1N4-F1
#
_entry.id   AF-A0A1M7I1N4-F1
#
_cell.length_a   1.000
_cell.length_b   1.000
_cell.length_c   1.000
_cell.angle_alpha   90.00
_cell.angle_beta   90.00
_cell.angle_gamma   90.00
#
_symmetry.space_group_name_H-M   'P 1'
#
loop_
_entity.id
_entity.type
_entity.pdbx_description
1 polymer ?
#
loop_
_entity_poly.entity_id
_entity_poly.type
_entity_poly.pdbx_seq_one_letter_code
_entity_poly.pdbx_strand_id
1 'polypeptide(L)'
;MKLPFIEIIEATTSNPNLLMWKFYDEDKEIKNGAKLTVRESQHVMLLNEGQLADVFSPGLYTLSTENIPVLSKLKGWKYGFESPFKVDVYFFNTHQFINNKWGTPAPILLNDPQFGQIRVRAFGSFDIKIIDVAKFFRQYAGTYQQLTIFELQNQLRDFVAPKFGEVLANENITVTDIAGNITQLGHKIEPYLKPYFLQFGIELTQFVITSVTLPEEVTAHYDKITNMNMVTDMDKFTKFNTATAIGDKGTALHDATQNALSMGILFNQLQQNKETPKQETTDDLTSKLQKLKSLFDAGLIDEDEFKTKKTELLNQL
;
A
#
# COMPACT_ATOMS: atom_id res chain seq x y z
N MET A 1 -19.07 -9.73 60.57
CA MET A 1 -18.48 -8.54 59.92
C MET A 1 -18.29 -8.86 58.44
N LYS A 2 -19.01 -8.18 57.54
CA LYS A 2 -18.71 -8.25 56.11
C LYS A 2 -17.36 -7.55 55.90
N LEU A 3 -16.37 -8.25 55.35
CA LEU A 3 -15.14 -7.61 54.88
C LEU A 3 -15.55 -6.42 53.98
N PRO A 4 -14.99 -5.21 54.15
CA PRO A 4 -15.26 -4.14 53.21
C PRO A 4 -14.81 -4.65 51.83
N PHE A 5 -15.73 -4.74 50.88
CA PHE A 5 -15.42 -5.19 49.53
C PHE A 5 -14.42 -4.19 48.92
N ILE A 6 -13.15 -4.57 48.90
CA ILE A 6 -12.09 -3.83 48.21
C ILE A 6 -12.47 -3.84 46.73
N GLU A 7 -12.66 -2.65 46.18
CA GLU A 7 -12.90 -2.47 44.75
C GLU A 7 -11.60 -2.68 43.98
N ILE A 8 -11.67 -3.42 42.88
CA ILE A 8 -10.54 -3.70 42.01
C ILE A 8 -10.84 -3.07 40.65
N ILE A 9 -10.00 -2.13 40.24
CA ILE A 9 -10.06 -1.48 38.95
C ILE A 9 -8.95 -2.09 38.10
N GLU A 10 -9.36 -2.82 37.08
CA GLU A 10 -8.47 -3.39 36.08
C GLU A 10 -9.17 -3.50 34.73
N ALA A 11 -8.40 -3.43 33.66
CA ALA A 11 -8.90 -3.68 32.32
C ALA A 11 -7.82 -4.32 31.46
N THR A 12 -8.22 -5.32 30.67
CA THR A 12 -7.36 -5.92 29.65
C THR A 12 -7.63 -5.28 28.30
N THR A 13 -6.62 -5.30 27.43
CA THR A 13 -6.75 -4.80 26.07
C THR A 13 -7.57 -5.79 25.24
N SER A 14 -8.83 -5.45 24.98
CA SER A 14 -9.76 -6.31 24.23
C SER A 14 -9.52 -6.31 22.72
N ASN A 15 -8.90 -5.24 22.19
CA ASN A 15 -8.67 -5.03 20.77
C ASN A 15 -7.25 -4.49 20.55
N PRO A 16 -6.44 -5.09 19.64
CA PRO A 16 -5.08 -4.62 19.36
C PRO A 16 -5.01 -3.19 18.79
N ASN A 17 -6.10 -2.70 18.20
CA ASN A 17 -6.18 -1.36 17.60
C ASN A 17 -6.67 -0.29 18.59
N LEU A 18 -6.93 -0.67 19.84
CA LEU A 18 -7.49 0.22 20.85
C LEU A 18 -6.40 1.13 21.41
N LEU A 19 -6.56 2.45 21.31
CA LEU A 19 -5.64 3.43 21.90
C LEU A 19 -6.04 3.79 23.32
N MET A 20 -7.33 4.06 23.53
CA MET A 20 -7.87 4.56 24.79
C MET A 20 -9.27 4.03 25.02
N TRP A 21 -9.62 3.73 26.26
CA TRP A 21 -11.01 3.50 26.67
C TRP A 21 -11.27 4.03 28.07
N LYS A 22 -12.51 4.44 28.30
CA LYS A 22 -13.00 4.80 29.61
C LYS A 22 -13.41 3.54 30.37
N PHE A 23 -12.95 3.40 31.60
CA PHE A 23 -13.46 2.37 32.51
C PHE A 23 -14.84 2.81 33.01
N TYR A 24 -15.80 1.91 32.89
CA TYR A 24 -17.17 2.17 33.30
C TYR A 24 -17.36 1.80 34.76
N ASP A 25 -17.77 2.80 35.54
CA ASP A 25 -18.32 2.64 36.86
C ASP A 25 -19.65 3.40 36.89
N GLU A 26 -20.73 2.75 37.36
CA GLU A 26 -22.11 3.26 37.25
C GLU A 26 -22.28 4.59 37.98
N ASP A 27 -21.67 4.71 39.17
CA ASP A 27 -21.76 5.89 40.02
C ASP A 27 -20.56 6.84 39.86
N LYS A 28 -19.52 6.39 39.13
CA LYS A 28 -18.20 7.04 38.98
C LYS A 28 -17.53 7.32 40.34
N GLU A 29 -17.88 6.56 41.35
CA GLU A 29 -17.43 6.74 42.73
C GLU A 29 -16.46 5.63 43.09
N ILE A 30 -15.17 5.97 43.09
CA ILE A 30 -14.14 5.03 43.48
C ILE A 30 -14.04 4.99 44.99
N LYS A 31 -14.13 3.77 45.55
CA LYS A 31 -13.99 3.57 47.00
C LYS A 31 -12.57 3.90 47.46
N ASN A 32 -12.47 4.56 48.62
CA ASN A 32 -11.16 4.78 49.24
C ASN A 32 -10.49 3.43 49.56
N GLY A 33 -9.24 3.27 49.13
CA GLY A 33 -8.51 2.01 49.25
C GLY A 33 -8.71 1.03 48.08
N ALA A 34 -9.41 1.43 47.01
CA ALA A 34 -9.52 0.65 45.79
C ALA A 34 -8.14 0.27 45.22
N LYS A 35 -8.04 -0.90 44.59
CA LYS A 35 -6.81 -1.40 43.98
C LYS A 35 -6.86 -1.15 42.48
N LEU A 36 -5.89 -0.39 41.96
CA LEU A 36 -5.72 -0.17 40.53
C LEU A 36 -4.61 -1.06 40.01
N THR A 37 -4.92 -1.95 39.08
CA THR A 37 -3.93 -2.78 38.38
C THR A 37 -3.69 -2.22 36.99
N VAL A 38 -2.48 -1.71 36.74
CA VAL A 38 -2.03 -1.21 35.44
C VAL A 38 -1.10 -2.25 34.82
N ARG A 39 -1.45 -2.75 33.63
CA ARG A 39 -0.66 -3.78 32.93
C ARG A 39 0.58 -3.16 32.25
N GLU A 40 1.60 -3.98 31.93
CA GLU A 40 2.88 -3.52 31.37
C GLU A 40 2.77 -2.67 30.11
N SER A 41 1.80 -2.97 29.23
CA SER A 41 1.56 -2.25 27.98
C SER A 41 0.56 -1.11 28.13
N GLN A 42 0.24 -0.68 29.35
CA GLN A 42 -0.82 0.27 29.63
C GLN A 42 -0.36 1.41 30.54
N HIS A 43 -1.07 2.53 30.44
CA HIS A 43 -1.08 3.59 31.44
C HIS A 43 -2.54 3.91 31.80
N VAL A 44 -2.76 4.43 33.01
CA VAL A 44 -4.09 4.85 33.46
C VAL A 44 -4.06 6.32 33.86
N MET A 45 -4.98 7.10 33.32
CA MET A 45 -5.16 8.50 33.66
C MET A 45 -6.43 8.66 34.49
N LEU A 46 -6.32 9.40 35.59
CA LEU A 46 -7.44 9.80 36.42
C LEU A 46 -7.78 11.26 36.16
N LEU A 47 -9.07 11.56 35.96
CA LEU A 47 -9.59 12.92 35.90
C LEU A 47 -10.55 13.16 37.05
N ASN A 48 -10.30 14.22 37.82
CA ASN A 48 -11.19 14.67 38.87
C ASN A 48 -11.79 16.02 38.50
N GLU A 49 -13.12 16.15 38.54
CA GLU A 49 -13.83 17.40 38.24
C GLU A 49 -13.39 18.06 36.91
N GLY A 50 -13.07 17.24 35.90
CA GLY A 50 -12.61 17.69 34.58
C GLY A 50 -11.14 18.09 34.50
N GLN A 51 -10.37 17.95 35.58
CA GLN A 51 -8.94 18.22 35.61
C GLN A 51 -8.12 16.92 35.71
N LEU A 52 -6.93 16.93 35.12
CA LEU A 52 -5.97 15.83 35.25
C LEU A 52 -5.58 15.67 36.72
N ALA A 53 -5.92 14.54 37.31
CA ALA A 53 -5.60 14.22 38.70
C ALA A 53 -4.24 13.52 38.81
N ASP A 54 -4.06 12.43 38.06
CA ASP A 54 -2.81 11.66 38.05
C ASP A 54 -2.69 10.74 36.82
N VAL A 55 -1.48 10.24 36.57
CA VAL A 55 -1.16 9.23 35.55
C VAL A 55 -0.33 8.10 36.17
N PHE A 56 -0.85 6.88 36.08
CA PHE A 56 -0.24 5.67 36.61
C PHE A 56 0.41 4.85 35.49
N SER A 57 1.70 4.56 35.63
CA SER A 57 2.47 3.62 34.81
C SER A 57 2.23 2.16 35.29
N PRO A 58 2.76 1.12 34.62
CA PRO A 58 2.52 -0.27 35.00
C PRO A 58 2.82 -0.59 36.47
N GLY A 59 1.94 -1.35 37.11
CA GLY A 59 2.06 -1.70 38.53
C GLY A 59 0.71 -1.87 39.24
N LEU A 60 0.79 -2.20 40.52
CA LEU A 60 -0.37 -2.29 41.42
C LEU A 60 -0.37 -1.10 42.37
N TYR A 61 -1.45 -0.33 42.36
CA TYR A 61 -1.61 0.88 43.16
C TYR A 61 -2.79 0.77 44.11
N THR A 62 -2.72 1.49 45.22
CA THR A 62 -3.86 1.69 46.13
C THR A 62 -4.33 3.11 45.97
N LEU A 63 -5.54 3.29 45.45
CA LEU A 63 -6.15 4.59 45.25
C LEU A 63 -6.71 5.09 46.57
N SER A 64 -6.16 6.19 47.05
CA SER A 64 -6.71 6.94 48.18
C SER A 64 -6.68 8.43 47.89
N THR A 65 -7.61 9.17 48.48
CA THR A 65 -7.71 10.63 48.37
C THR A 65 -6.40 11.31 48.81
N GLU A 66 -5.67 10.70 49.75
CA GLU A 66 -4.38 11.17 50.27
C GLU A 66 -3.20 11.00 49.31
N ASN A 67 -3.27 10.02 48.42
CA ASN A 67 -2.15 9.68 47.53
C ASN A 67 -2.27 10.31 46.13
N ILE A 68 -3.43 10.89 45.80
CA ILE A 68 -3.67 11.54 44.52
C ILE A 68 -3.52 13.07 44.71
N PRO A 69 -2.53 13.74 44.09
CA PRO A 69 -2.16 15.13 44.41
C PRO A 69 -3.28 16.16 44.25
N VAL A 70 -4.16 16.00 43.25
CA VAL A 70 -5.30 16.91 43.03
C VAL A 70 -6.42 16.65 44.03
N LEU A 71 -6.69 15.39 44.37
CA LEU A 71 -7.69 15.01 45.37
C LEU A 71 -7.25 15.37 46.80
N SER A 72 -5.94 15.32 47.06
CA SER A 72 -5.35 15.76 48.33
C SER A 72 -5.52 17.25 48.62
N LYS A 73 -5.82 18.08 47.61
CA LYS A 73 -6.13 19.51 47.81
C LYS A 73 -7.58 19.74 48.23
N LEU A 74 -8.46 18.76 48.00
CA LEU A 74 -9.87 18.76 48.44
C LEU A 74 -10.06 18.25 49.89
N LYS A 75 -8.96 18.18 50.66
CA LYS A 75 -8.84 17.79 52.08
C LYS A 75 -9.82 18.46 53.07
N GLY A 76 -10.69 19.36 52.62
CA GLY A 76 -11.62 20.14 53.45
C GLY A 76 -13.07 19.65 53.49
N TRP A 77 -13.45 18.58 52.77
CA TRP A 77 -14.84 18.12 52.81
C TRP A 77 -15.15 17.42 54.15
N LYS A 78 -16.26 17.82 54.79
CA LYS A 78 -16.73 17.48 56.15
C LYS A 78 -16.84 15.98 56.54
N TYR A 79 -16.40 15.03 55.71
CA TYR A 79 -16.66 13.60 55.87
C TYR A 79 -15.42 12.69 55.93
N GLY A 80 -14.22 13.25 56.15
CA GLY A 80 -13.02 12.47 56.43
C GLY A 80 -12.52 11.63 55.25
N PHE A 81 -11.29 11.14 55.37
CA PHE A 81 -10.53 10.48 54.30
C PHE A 81 -11.12 9.16 53.79
N GLU A 82 -12.26 8.70 54.31
CA GLU A 82 -12.88 7.41 53.97
C GLU A 82 -14.07 7.48 53.00
N SER A 83 -14.46 8.68 52.56
CA SER A 83 -15.58 8.82 51.61
C SER A 83 -15.17 8.46 50.18
N PRO A 84 -16.04 7.77 49.40
CA PRO A 84 -15.83 7.60 47.95
C PRO A 84 -15.63 8.94 47.25
N PHE A 85 -14.86 8.94 46.17
CA PHE A 85 -14.57 10.15 45.40
C PHE A 85 -14.88 9.95 43.92
N LYS A 86 -15.35 11.03 43.27
CA LYS A 86 -15.74 10.98 41.86
C LYS A 86 -14.56 11.19 40.95
N VAL A 87 -14.27 10.21 40.11
CA VAL A 87 -13.15 10.27 39.17
C VAL A 87 -13.49 9.54 37.88
N ASP A 88 -13.10 10.12 36.75
CA ASP A 88 -13.13 9.40 35.48
C ASP A 88 -11.79 8.67 35.30
N VAL A 89 -11.87 7.37 35.03
CA VAL A 89 -10.71 6.49 34.84
C VAL A 89 -10.58 6.17 33.35
N TYR A 90 -9.45 6.51 32.75
CA TYR A 90 -9.13 6.21 31.35
C TYR A 90 -7.91 5.31 31.27
N PHE A 91 -8.02 4.20 30.55
CA PHE A 91 -6.92 3.33 30.21
C PHE A 91 -6.39 3.67 28.83
N PHE A 92 -5.07 3.59 28.67
CA PHE A 92 -4.35 3.83 27.42
C PHE A 92 -3.43 2.67 27.13
N ASN A 93 -3.41 2.22 25.89
CA ASN A 93 -2.39 1.31 25.40
C ASN A 93 -1.15 2.08 24.98
N THR A 94 -0.01 1.70 25.54
CA THR A 94 1.29 2.35 25.33
C THR A 94 2.31 1.43 24.66
N HIS A 95 1.89 0.25 24.20
CA HIS A 95 2.70 -0.56 23.28
C HIS A 95 2.81 0.10 21.90
N GLN A 96 3.73 -0.40 21.07
CA GLN A 96 3.91 0.12 19.73
C GLN A 96 2.77 -0.36 18.81
N PHE A 97 2.12 0.59 18.14
CA PHE A 97 1.15 0.34 17.08
C PHE A 97 1.91 0.30 15.76
N ILE A 98 2.04 -0.89 15.19
CA ILE A 98 2.84 -1.13 13.99
C ILE A 98 1.99 -1.10 12.72
N ASN A 99 2.64 -0.87 11.58
CA ASN A 99 2.06 -1.05 10.25
C ASN A 99 0.88 -0.11 9.92
N ASN A 100 0.84 1.09 10.52
CA ASN A 100 -0.17 2.10 10.19
C ASN A 100 0.12 2.66 8.80
N LYS A 101 -0.87 2.68 7.91
CA LYS A 101 -0.65 3.05 6.49
C LYS A 101 -0.73 4.55 6.28
N TRP A 102 0.20 5.06 5.47
CA TRP A 102 0.12 6.39 4.89
C TRP A 102 0.29 6.32 3.37
N GLY A 103 -0.17 7.35 2.69
CA GLY A 103 0.06 7.52 1.27
C GLY A 103 -0.41 8.88 0.80
N THR A 104 0.06 9.28 -0.37
CA THR A 104 -0.29 10.56 -0.99
C THR A 104 -1.66 10.45 -1.67
N PRO A 105 -2.72 11.14 -1.17
CA PRO A 105 -4.04 11.03 -1.77
C PRO A 105 -4.10 11.64 -3.19
N ALA A 106 -3.29 12.67 -3.43
CA ALA A 106 -3.07 13.27 -4.73
C ALA A 106 -1.59 13.14 -5.12
N PRO A 107 -1.24 13.13 -6.43
CA PRO A 107 0.14 13.20 -6.85
C PRO A 107 0.83 14.46 -6.34
N ILE A 108 2.09 14.33 -5.97
CA ILE A 108 2.96 15.41 -5.54
C ILE A 108 3.87 15.79 -6.72
N LEU A 109 4.07 17.09 -6.91
CA LEU A 109 4.97 17.60 -7.95
C LEU A 109 6.41 17.48 -7.46
N LEU A 110 7.23 16.79 -8.25
CA LEU A 110 8.67 16.62 -8.05
C LEU A 110 9.38 17.34 -9.20
N ASN A 111 10.33 18.22 -8.88
CA ASN A 111 11.18 18.83 -9.89
C ASN A 111 12.42 17.96 -10.07
N ASP A 112 12.50 17.28 -11.19
CA ASP A 112 13.62 16.43 -11.55
C ASP A 112 14.53 17.12 -12.60
N PRO A 113 15.86 17.10 -12.45
CA PRO A 113 16.78 17.71 -13.40
C PRO A 113 16.74 17.11 -14.81
N GLN A 114 16.42 15.82 -14.93
CA GLN A 114 16.38 15.10 -16.20
C GLN A 114 15.00 15.16 -16.86
N PHE A 115 13.94 15.07 -16.07
CA PHE A 115 12.56 14.97 -16.56
C PHE A 115 11.72 16.25 -16.41
N GLY A 116 12.27 17.29 -15.78
CA GLY A 116 11.52 18.48 -15.42
C GLY A 116 10.50 18.19 -14.32
N GLN A 117 9.34 18.84 -14.38
CA GLN A 117 8.32 18.67 -13.35
C GLN A 117 7.48 17.40 -13.58
N ILE A 118 7.63 16.41 -12.70
CA ILE A 118 6.90 15.15 -12.77
C ILE A 118 5.96 14.99 -11.57
N ARG A 119 5.00 14.07 -11.67
CA ARG A 119 4.01 13.81 -10.62
C ARG A 119 4.25 12.44 -9.99
N VAL A 120 4.66 12.42 -8.73
CA VAL A 120 4.91 11.17 -8.01
C VAL A 120 3.80 10.88 -7.00
N ARG A 121 3.50 9.59 -6.80
CA ARG A 121 2.69 9.13 -5.67
C ARG A 121 3.55 8.25 -4.79
N ALA A 122 3.39 8.35 -3.48
CA ALA A 122 4.13 7.52 -2.54
C ALA A 122 3.18 6.91 -1.51
N PHE A 123 3.54 5.73 -1.03
CA PHE A 123 2.84 5.10 0.09
C PHE A 123 3.80 4.29 0.93
N GLY A 124 3.38 4.01 2.15
CA GLY A 124 4.12 3.13 3.04
C GLY A 124 3.42 2.95 4.37
N SER A 125 4.22 2.81 5.42
CA SER A 125 3.74 2.66 6.78
C SER A 125 4.54 3.45 7.78
N PHE A 126 3.93 3.71 8.92
CA PHE A 126 4.58 4.31 10.07
C PHE A 126 4.14 3.60 11.34
N ASP A 127 5.02 3.60 12.33
CA ASP A 127 4.77 3.00 13.63
C ASP A 127 4.74 4.10 14.69
N ILE A 128 3.83 3.97 15.64
CA ILE A 128 3.67 4.96 16.69
C ILE A 128 3.60 4.34 18.07
N LYS A 129 3.91 5.14 19.08
CA LYS A 129 3.74 4.81 20.48
C LYS A 129 3.21 6.02 21.24
N ILE A 130 2.23 5.84 22.13
CA ILE A 130 1.82 6.90 23.05
C ILE A 130 2.88 7.00 24.15
N ILE A 131 3.52 8.17 24.27
CA ILE A 131 4.57 8.44 25.26
C ILE A 131 4.12 9.44 26.34
N ASP A 132 3.09 10.23 26.07
CA ASP A 132 2.49 11.17 27.03
C ASP A 132 0.96 11.09 26.92
N VAL A 133 0.34 10.30 27.81
CA VAL A 133 -1.11 10.08 27.82
C VAL A 133 -1.88 11.35 28.17
N ALA A 134 -1.33 12.23 29.01
CA ALA A 134 -1.99 13.47 29.42
C ALA A 134 -2.03 14.48 28.26
N LYS A 135 -0.96 14.55 27.47
CA LYS A 135 -0.92 15.35 26.25
C LYS A 135 -1.80 14.73 25.16
N PHE A 136 -1.71 13.42 24.96
CA PHE A 136 -2.56 12.69 24.01
C PHE A 136 -4.05 12.89 24.28
N PHE A 137 -4.45 12.80 25.55
CA PHE A 137 -5.84 13.06 25.94
C PHE A 137 -6.27 14.50 25.65
N ARG A 138 -5.47 15.49 26.05
CA ARG A 138 -5.82 16.91 25.88
C ARG A 138 -5.81 17.38 24.43
N GLN A 139 -4.91 16.86 23.61
CA GLN A 139 -4.67 17.35 22.25
C GLN A 139 -5.43 16.57 21.17
N TYR A 140 -5.76 15.29 21.43
CA TYR A 140 -6.39 14.43 20.44
C TYR A 140 -7.55 13.61 21.00
N ALA A 141 -7.33 12.79 22.02
CA ALA A 141 -8.29 11.75 22.39
C ALA A 141 -9.58 12.31 22.99
N GLY A 142 -9.51 13.38 23.79
CA GLY A 142 -10.68 13.96 24.45
C GLY A 142 -11.50 12.93 25.25
N THR A 143 -12.79 13.17 25.39
CA THR A 143 -13.67 12.39 26.29
C THR A 143 -14.35 11.20 25.62
N TYR A 144 -13.83 10.68 24.50
CA TYR A 144 -14.42 9.50 23.86
C TYR A 144 -14.47 8.31 24.83
N GLN A 145 -15.54 7.51 24.72
CA GLN A 145 -15.67 6.27 25.49
C GLN A 145 -14.60 5.26 25.09
N GLN A 146 -14.33 5.18 23.79
CA GLN A 146 -13.33 4.31 23.20
C GLN A 146 -12.74 5.00 21.98
N LEU A 147 -11.43 4.84 21.76
CA LEU A 147 -10.72 5.42 20.63
C LEU A 147 -9.78 4.40 20.02
N THR A 148 -9.84 4.25 18.70
CA THR A 148 -8.98 3.33 17.95
C THR A 148 -7.92 4.06 17.14
N ILE A 149 -6.95 3.30 16.63
CA ILE A 149 -5.89 3.83 15.77
C ILE A 149 -6.39 4.32 14.41
N PHE A 150 -7.55 3.86 13.93
CA PHE A 150 -8.00 4.13 12.56
C PHE A 150 -8.29 5.60 12.31
N GLU A 151 -8.99 6.27 13.23
CA GLU A 151 -9.26 7.71 13.11
C GLU A 151 -7.96 8.52 13.13
N LEU A 152 -7.04 8.14 14.02
CA LEU A 152 -5.76 8.82 14.20
C LEU A 152 -4.88 8.64 12.95
N GLN A 153 -4.85 7.44 12.40
CA GLN A 153 -4.09 7.12 11.20
C GLN A 153 -4.51 8.00 10.02
N ASN A 154 -5.82 8.22 9.83
CA ASN A 154 -6.32 9.09 8.76
C ASN A 154 -5.86 10.54 8.95
N GLN A 155 -5.96 11.08 10.17
CA GLN A 155 -5.52 12.44 10.45
C GLN A 155 -3.99 12.60 10.28
N LEU A 156 -3.21 11.64 10.74
CA LEU A 156 -1.76 11.66 10.58
C LEU A 156 -1.35 11.55 9.10
N ARG A 157 -2.05 10.73 8.30
CA ARG A 157 -1.82 10.63 6.85
C ARG A 157 -1.95 11.99 6.16
N ASP A 158 -2.98 12.76 6.51
CA ASP A 158 -3.26 14.05 5.88
C ASP A 158 -2.19 15.12 6.21
N PHE A 159 -1.39 14.90 7.25
CA PHE A 159 -0.18 15.67 7.54
C PHE A 159 1.07 15.10 6.87
N VAL A 160 1.26 13.77 6.93
CA VAL A 160 2.44 13.09 6.39
C VAL A 160 2.57 13.30 4.89
N ALA A 161 1.48 13.21 4.12
CA ALA A 161 1.53 13.32 2.67
C ALA A 161 2.02 14.70 2.16
N PRO A 162 1.47 15.85 2.63
CA PRO A 162 2.04 17.15 2.29
C PRO A 162 3.49 17.30 2.73
N LYS A 163 3.83 16.85 3.96
CA LYS A 163 5.18 17.01 4.49
C LYS A 163 6.21 16.21 3.72
N PHE A 164 5.84 15.02 3.24
CA PHE A 164 6.65 14.23 2.32
C PHE A 164 7.01 15.04 1.07
N GLY A 165 6.03 15.71 0.45
CA GLY A 165 6.28 16.54 -0.74
C GLY A 165 7.17 17.75 -0.50
N GLU A 166 7.00 18.44 0.63
CA GLU A 166 7.89 19.53 1.04
C GLU A 166 9.35 19.06 1.16
N VAL A 167 9.58 17.91 1.78
CA VAL A 167 10.94 17.38 1.96
C VAL A 167 11.54 16.97 0.62
N LEU A 168 10.77 16.36 -0.28
CA LEU A 168 11.26 16.03 -1.63
C LEU A 168 11.77 17.28 -2.37
N ALA A 169 11.01 18.38 -2.30
CA ALA A 169 11.37 19.64 -2.94
C ALA A 169 12.58 20.31 -2.28
N ASN A 170 12.61 20.37 -0.94
CA ASN A 170 13.67 21.06 -0.20
C ASN A 170 15.02 20.34 -0.28
N GLU A 171 15.01 19.01 -0.29
CA GLU A 171 16.22 18.18 -0.36
C GLU A 171 16.68 17.92 -1.81
N ASN A 172 15.97 18.49 -2.81
CA ASN A 172 16.21 18.30 -4.25
C ASN A 172 16.31 16.81 -4.64
N ILE A 173 15.38 16.00 -4.13
CA ILE A 173 15.36 14.55 -4.39
C ILE A 173 15.03 14.30 -5.86
N THR A 174 15.85 13.50 -6.53
CA THR A 174 15.64 13.12 -7.94
C THR A 174 14.94 11.77 -8.08
N VAL A 175 14.45 11.45 -9.27
CA VAL A 175 13.90 10.12 -9.59
C VAL A 175 14.93 9.02 -9.36
N THR A 176 16.19 9.29 -9.66
CA THR A 176 17.28 8.33 -9.47
C THR A 176 17.52 8.06 -7.98
N ASP A 177 17.43 9.08 -7.13
CA ASP A 177 17.54 8.90 -5.67
C ASP A 177 16.40 8.03 -5.12
N ILE A 178 15.18 8.26 -5.62
CA ILE A 178 13.99 7.47 -5.28
C ILE A 178 14.19 6.01 -5.71
N ALA A 179 14.68 5.75 -6.92
CA ALA A 179 14.91 4.39 -7.41
C ALA A 179 16.09 3.70 -6.71
N GLY A 180 17.13 4.45 -6.33
CA GLY A 180 18.36 3.93 -5.77
C GLY A 180 18.29 3.55 -4.29
N ASN A 181 17.58 4.34 -3.45
CA ASN A 181 17.51 4.04 -2.01
C ASN A 181 16.28 4.67 -1.31
N ILE A 182 15.13 4.04 -1.46
CA ILE A 182 13.87 4.43 -0.78
C ILE A 182 14.02 4.44 0.77
N THR A 183 14.82 3.53 1.34
CA THR A 183 15.04 3.47 2.79
C THR A 183 15.73 4.74 3.30
N GLN A 184 16.77 5.20 2.60
CA GLN A 184 17.48 6.43 2.97
C GLN A 184 16.59 7.67 2.85
N LEU A 185 15.69 7.70 1.86
CA LEU A 185 14.69 8.74 1.75
C LEU A 185 13.76 8.76 2.99
N GLY A 186 13.32 7.59 3.46
CA GLY A 186 12.54 7.47 4.70
C GLY A 186 13.26 8.10 5.90
N HIS A 187 14.54 7.79 6.08
CA HIS A 187 15.36 8.36 7.16
C HIS A 187 15.58 9.87 7.06
N LYS A 188 15.60 10.44 5.84
CA LYS A 188 15.65 11.89 5.65
C LYS A 188 14.35 12.58 6.04
N ILE A 189 13.21 11.92 5.81
CA ILE A 189 11.88 12.51 6.04
C ILE A 189 11.46 12.40 7.51
N GLU A 190 11.79 11.30 8.17
CA GLU A 190 11.38 11.00 9.54
C GLU A 190 11.62 12.15 10.55
N PRO A 191 12.79 12.83 10.58
CA PRO A 191 13.03 13.95 11.50
C PRO A 191 12.08 15.13 11.31
N TYR A 192 11.58 15.36 10.10
CA TYR A 192 10.63 16.42 9.79
C TYR A 192 9.20 16.08 10.23
N LEU A 193 8.89 14.79 10.38
CA LEU A 193 7.59 14.30 10.84
C LEU A 193 7.49 14.25 12.37
N LYS A 194 8.56 13.82 13.06
CA LYS A 194 8.60 13.63 14.52
C LYS A 194 7.99 14.78 15.33
N PRO A 195 8.31 16.07 15.08
CA PRO A 195 7.78 17.17 15.88
C PRO A 195 6.26 17.25 15.90
N TYR A 196 5.59 16.92 14.78
CA TYR A 196 4.13 16.95 14.70
C TYR A 196 3.49 15.84 15.52
N PHE A 197 4.03 14.62 15.46
CA PHE A 197 3.54 13.49 16.27
C PHE A 197 3.68 13.79 17.77
N LEU A 198 4.81 14.38 18.16
CA LEU A 198 5.07 14.77 19.54
C LEU A 198 4.10 15.83 20.07
N GLN A 199 3.49 16.66 19.21
CA GLN A 199 2.45 17.62 19.63
C GLN A 199 1.21 16.90 20.18
N PHE A 200 0.94 15.68 19.74
CA PHE A 200 -0.14 14.84 20.26
C PHE A 200 0.30 13.91 21.39
N GLY A 201 1.53 14.01 21.91
CA GLY A 201 2.02 13.08 22.94
C GLY A 201 2.35 11.69 22.41
N ILE A 202 2.59 11.60 21.10
CA ILE A 202 2.88 10.36 20.38
C ILE A 202 4.29 10.43 19.81
N GLU A 203 5.02 9.34 19.91
CA GLU A 203 6.30 9.15 19.25
C GLU A 203 6.11 8.43 17.91
N LEU A 204 6.73 8.97 16.85
CA LEU A 204 6.94 8.26 15.59
C LEU A 204 8.19 7.39 15.74
N THR A 205 8.01 6.09 15.92
CA THR A 205 9.12 5.15 16.18
C THR A 205 9.79 4.68 14.88
N GLN A 206 9.02 4.57 13.80
CA GLN A 206 9.53 4.17 12.49
C GLN A 206 8.70 4.80 11.38
N PHE A 207 9.37 5.26 10.32
CA PHE A 207 8.74 5.69 9.08
C PHE A 207 9.30 4.91 7.90
N VAL A 208 8.42 4.28 7.13
CA VAL A 208 8.77 3.44 5.99
C VAL A 208 8.04 3.94 4.75
N ILE A 209 8.80 4.12 3.67
CA ILE A 209 8.25 4.28 2.32
C ILE A 209 8.32 2.90 1.67
N THR A 210 7.18 2.36 1.25
CA THR A 210 7.12 1.04 0.59
C THR A 210 7.36 1.18 -0.90
N SER A 211 6.78 2.20 -1.54
CA SER A 211 6.96 2.44 -2.96
C SER A 211 6.67 3.90 -3.30
N VAL A 212 7.32 4.35 -4.37
CA VAL A 212 7.04 5.61 -5.04
C VAL A 212 6.73 5.30 -6.49
N THR A 213 5.49 5.57 -6.90
CA THR A 213 5.00 5.38 -8.26
C THR A 213 5.31 6.62 -9.08
N LEU A 214 6.02 6.40 -10.19
CA LEU A 214 6.34 7.41 -11.20
C LEU A 214 5.23 7.49 -12.27
N PRO A 215 5.13 8.61 -13.01
CA PRO A 215 4.27 8.67 -14.19
C PRO A 215 4.67 7.64 -15.25
N GLU A 216 3.70 7.15 -16.03
CA GLU A 216 3.94 6.18 -17.11
C GLU A 216 4.96 6.67 -18.14
N GLU A 217 4.96 7.98 -18.47
CA GLU A 217 5.90 8.58 -19.42
C GLU A 217 7.35 8.44 -18.95
N VAL A 218 7.61 8.64 -17.66
CA VAL A 218 8.94 8.52 -17.06
C VAL A 218 9.36 7.05 -17.03
N THR A 219 8.45 6.16 -16.62
CA THR A 219 8.69 4.71 -16.61
C THR A 219 9.03 4.20 -18.00
N ALA A 220 8.25 4.57 -19.03
CA ALA A 220 8.49 4.17 -20.42
C ALA A 220 9.83 4.67 -20.97
N HIS A 221 10.27 5.86 -20.55
CA HIS A 221 11.60 6.36 -20.90
C HIS A 221 12.72 5.51 -20.28
N TYR A 222 12.60 5.14 -19.00
CA TYR A 222 13.55 4.23 -18.36
C TYR A 222 13.55 2.84 -18.98
N ASP A 223 12.38 2.30 -19.33
CA ASP A 223 12.29 1.00 -20.01
C ASP A 223 13.01 1.05 -21.36
N LYS A 224 12.84 2.14 -22.13
CA LYS A 224 13.53 2.33 -23.42
C LYS A 224 15.05 2.40 -23.25
N ILE A 225 15.55 3.17 -22.28
CA ILE A 225 16.99 3.28 -22.01
C ILE A 225 17.54 1.95 -21.50
N THR A 226 16.85 1.28 -20.59
CA THR A 226 17.25 -0.02 -20.04
C THR A 226 17.33 -1.06 -21.15
N ASN A 227 16.32 -1.11 -22.04
CA ASN A 227 16.34 -1.95 -23.22
C ASN A 227 17.53 -1.63 -24.13
N MET A 228 17.85 -0.35 -24.34
CA MET A 228 18.99 0.06 -25.16
C MET A 228 20.34 -0.31 -24.52
N ASN A 229 20.45 -0.27 -23.20
CA ASN A 229 21.67 -0.64 -22.47
C ASN A 229 21.84 -2.16 -22.30
N MET A 230 20.74 -2.92 -22.27
CA MET A 230 20.77 -4.39 -22.27
C MET A 230 21.20 -4.97 -23.63
N VAL A 231 21.11 -4.15 -24.69
CA VAL A 231 21.71 -4.44 -25.99
C VAL A 231 23.22 -4.27 -25.88
N THR A 232 23.88 -5.37 -25.54
CA THR A 232 25.35 -5.50 -25.58
C THR A 232 25.91 -5.55 -27.00
N ASP A 233 25.05 -5.81 -28.00
CA ASP A 233 25.43 -6.04 -29.39
C ASP A 233 24.43 -5.32 -30.31
N MET A 234 24.82 -4.12 -30.76
CA MET A 234 23.99 -3.23 -31.56
C MET A 234 23.45 -3.93 -32.82
N ASP A 235 24.24 -4.82 -33.42
CA ASP A 235 23.86 -5.60 -34.59
C ASP A 235 22.69 -6.55 -34.28
N LYS A 236 22.68 -7.18 -33.11
CA LYS A 236 21.58 -8.06 -32.68
C LYS A 236 20.30 -7.29 -32.41
N PHE A 237 20.38 -6.04 -31.92
CA PHE A 237 19.20 -5.22 -31.71
C PHE A 237 18.62 -4.67 -33.00
N THR A 238 19.45 -4.23 -33.94
CA THR A 238 18.96 -3.92 -35.30
C THR A 238 18.29 -5.13 -35.92
N LYS A 239 18.91 -6.32 -35.82
CA LYS A 239 18.31 -7.58 -36.28
C LYS A 239 17.00 -7.92 -35.57
N PHE A 240 16.93 -7.74 -34.25
CA PHE A 240 15.73 -7.96 -33.45
C PHE A 240 14.61 -6.99 -33.85
N ASN A 241 14.87 -5.68 -33.89
CA ASN A 241 13.87 -4.69 -34.31
C ASN A 241 13.41 -4.90 -35.75
N THR A 242 14.32 -5.27 -36.66
CA THR A 242 13.91 -5.66 -38.02
C THR A 242 13.08 -6.94 -38.02
N ALA A 243 13.41 -7.93 -37.19
CA ALA A 243 12.64 -9.17 -37.08
C ALA A 243 11.25 -8.92 -36.47
N THR A 244 11.14 -8.08 -35.44
CA THR A 244 9.88 -7.66 -34.83
C THR A 244 9.03 -6.86 -35.82
N ALA A 245 9.63 -5.92 -36.56
CA ALA A 245 8.94 -5.15 -37.59
C ALA A 245 8.48 -6.02 -38.79
N ILE A 246 9.23 -7.08 -39.11
CA ILE A 246 8.83 -8.10 -40.11
C ILE A 246 7.77 -9.04 -39.53
N GLY A 247 7.74 -9.27 -38.22
CA GLY A 247 6.74 -10.12 -37.55
C GLY A 247 5.39 -9.44 -37.28
N ASP A 248 5.40 -8.13 -37.04
CA ASP A 248 4.21 -7.32 -36.86
C ASP A 248 3.51 -7.05 -38.21
N LYS A 249 2.40 -7.75 -38.41
CA LYS A 249 1.55 -7.63 -39.60
C LYS A 249 0.96 -6.22 -39.68
N GLY A 250 1.21 -5.50 -40.78
CA GLY A 250 0.62 -4.18 -41.06
C GLY A 250 1.58 -2.98 -41.00
N THR A 251 2.89 -3.20 -40.86
CA THR A 251 3.89 -2.13 -41.03
C THR A 251 4.33 -2.02 -42.49
N ALA A 252 4.68 -0.80 -42.96
CA ALA A 252 5.12 -0.59 -44.35
C ALA A 252 6.36 -1.43 -44.74
N LEU A 253 7.17 -1.81 -43.75
CA LEU A 253 8.33 -2.69 -43.94
C LEU A 253 7.94 -4.17 -44.07
N HIS A 254 6.90 -4.63 -43.35
CA HIS A 254 6.32 -5.96 -43.55
C HIS A 254 5.76 -6.10 -44.97
N ASP A 255 4.98 -5.12 -45.44
CA ASP A 255 4.40 -5.13 -46.78
C ASP A 255 5.47 -5.05 -47.87
N ALA A 256 6.50 -4.22 -47.70
CA ALA A 256 7.62 -4.15 -48.64
C ALA A 256 8.41 -5.47 -48.70
N THR A 257 8.62 -6.14 -47.56
CA THR A 257 9.36 -7.40 -47.48
C THR A 257 8.53 -8.57 -48.03
N GLN A 258 7.23 -8.60 -47.76
CA GLN A 258 6.31 -9.60 -48.31
C GLN A 258 6.14 -9.44 -49.83
N ASN A 259 6.09 -8.21 -50.33
CA ASN A 259 6.08 -7.90 -51.76
C ASN A 259 7.41 -8.25 -52.45
N ALA A 260 8.55 -8.03 -51.78
CA ALA A 260 9.86 -8.40 -52.33
C ALA A 260 10.06 -9.93 -52.37
N LEU A 261 9.62 -10.65 -51.33
CA LEU A 261 9.68 -12.11 -51.30
C LEU A 261 8.73 -12.74 -52.31
N SER A 262 7.52 -12.21 -52.47
CA SER A 262 6.57 -12.69 -53.48
C SER A 262 7.02 -12.39 -54.92
N MET A 263 7.65 -11.24 -55.18
CA MET A 263 8.29 -10.98 -56.48
C MET A 263 9.51 -11.88 -56.74
N GLY A 264 10.31 -12.21 -55.72
CA GLY A 264 11.42 -13.15 -55.84
C GLY A 264 10.97 -14.58 -56.19
N ILE A 265 9.86 -15.03 -55.60
CA ILE A 265 9.24 -16.33 -55.91
C ILE A 265 8.64 -16.31 -57.33
N LEU A 266 7.98 -15.22 -57.74
CA LEU A 266 7.42 -15.06 -59.09
C LEU A 266 8.51 -15.06 -60.17
N PHE A 267 9.66 -14.45 -59.89
CA PHE A 267 10.81 -14.41 -60.81
C PHE A 267 11.47 -15.77 -60.98
N ASN A 268 11.56 -16.55 -59.89
CA ASN A 268 12.09 -17.91 -59.93
C ASN A 268 11.12 -18.88 -60.63
N GLN A 269 9.80 -18.65 -60.49
CA GLN A 269 8.77 -19.44 -61.16
C GLN A 269 8.66 -19.12 -62.67
N LEU A 270 9.01 -17.90 -63.08
CA LEU A 270 9.12 -17.50 -64.49
C LEU A 270 10.37 -18.04 -65.20
N GLN A 271 11.45 -18.36 -64.47
CA GLN A 271 12.64 -19.00 -65.06
C GLN A 271 12.53 -20.52 -65.22
N GLN A 272 11.61 -21.19 -64.50
CA GLN A 272 11.53 -22.65 -64.50
C GLN A 272 10.56 -23.28 -65.51
N ASN A 273 9.84 -22.50 -66.32
CA ASN A 273 8.89 -23.06 -67.29
C ASN A 273 9.37 -22.96 -68.75
N LYS A 274 10.24 -23.90 -69.14
CA LYS A 274 10.33 -24.42 -70.52
C LYS A 274 10.32 -25.96 -70.46
N GLU A 275 9.38 -26.54 -71.21
CA GLU A 275 9.20 -27.95 -71.61
C GLU A 275 8.20 -28.84 -70.82
N THR A 276 7.10 -29.15 -71.52
CA THR A 276 6.04 -30.20 -71.40
C THR A 276 6.52 -31.59 -71.89
N PRO A 277 5.73 -32.72 -71.87
CA PRO A 277 4.56 -33.16 -71.06
C PRO A 277 4.55 -34.69 -70.67
N LYS A 278 3.84 -35.11 -69.59
CA LYS A 278 2.83 -36.23 -69.51
C LYS A 278 2.62 -36.86 -68.10
N GLN A 279 1.33 -37.18 -67.86
CA GLN A 279 0.72 -38.22 -67.00
C GLN A 279 0.51 -37.98 -65.49
N GLU A 280 -0.72 -37.57 -65.14
CA GLU A 280 -1.77 -38.31 -64.38
C GLU A 280 -1.31 -39.24 -63.24
N THR A 281 -1.87 -39.27 -62.01
CA THR A 281 -3.25 -38.97 -61.57
C THR A 281 -3.41 -38.80 -60.05
N THR A 282 -2.35 -38.60 -59.26
CA THR A 282 -2.43 -38.61 -57.78
C THR A 282 -2.40 -37.22 -57.12
N ASP A 283 -1.92 -36.17 -57.79
CA ASP A 283 -1.76 -34.84 -57.16
C ASP A 283 -3.05 -33.99 -57.10
N ASP A 284 -4.02 -34.25 -57.97
CA ASP A 284 -5.21 -33.39 -58.10
C ASP A 284 -6.23 -33.59 -56.95
N LEU A 285 -6.23 -34.77 -56.31
CA LEU A 285 -7.08 -35.09 -55.15
C LEU A 285 -6.54 -34.49 -53.85
N THR A 286 -5.23 -34.55 -53.64
CA THR A 286 -4.57 -33.94 -52.48
C THR A 286 -4.68 -32.42 -52.52
N SER A 287 -4.58 -31.83 -53.72
CA SER A 287 -4.83 -30.40 -53.97
C SER A 287 -6.25 -29.98 -53.57
N LYS A 288 -7.26 -30.78 -53.94
CA LYS A 288 -8.67 -30.51 -53.63
C LYS A 288 -8.96 -30.63 -52.14
N LEU A 289 -8.35 -31.60 -51.44
CA LEU A 289 -8.45 -31.76 -49.99
C LEU A 289 -7.82 -30.57 -49.23
N GLN A 290 -6.70 -30.04 -49.72
CA GLN A 290 -6.08 -28.84 -49.14
C GLN A 290 -6.92 -27.59 -49.34
N LYS A 291 -7.49 -27.39 -50.54
CA LYS A 291 -8.44 -26.28 -50.78
C LYS A 291 -9.68 -26.39 -49.89
N LEU A 292 -10.24 -27.59 -49.74
CA LEU A 292 -11.39 -27.81 -48.87
C LEU A 292 -11.07 -27.42 -47.41
N LYS A 293 -9.86 -27.76 -46.93
CA LYS A 293 -9.42 -27.40 -45.57
C LYS A 293 -9.21 -25.89 -45.42
N SER A 294 -8.65 -25.23 -46.43
CA SER A 294 -8.49 -23.77 -46.41
C SER A 294 -9.82 -23.01 -46.40
N LEU A 295 -10.87 -23.54 -47.04
CA LEU A 295 -12.21 -22.94 -47.04
C LEU A 295 -12.90 -23.11 -45.68
N PHE A 296 -12.68 -24.24 -45.00
CA PHE A 296 -13.16 -24.45 -43.63
C PHE A 296 -12.42 -23.55 -42.62
N ASP A 297 -11.09 -23.47 -42.71
CA ASP A 297 -10.28 -22.62 -41.83
C ASP A 297 -10.57 -21.12 -42.04
N ALA A 298 -11.01 -20.73 -43.25
CA ALA A 298 -11.49 -19.39 -43.57
C ALA A 298 -12.95 -19.12 -43.14
N GLY A 299 -13.64 -20.11 -42.56
CA GLY A 299 -15.02 -19.99 -42.08
C GLY A 299 -16.09 -19.86 -43.17
N LEU A 300 -15.77 -20.24 -44.41
CA LEU A 300 -16.67 -20.12 -45.57
C LEU A 300 -17.59 -21.33 -45.75
N ILE A 301 -17.30 -22.45 -45.07
CA ILE A 301 -18.11 -23.67 -45.02
C ILE A 301 -18.15 -24.18 -43.58
N ASP A 302 -19.23 -24.87 -43.22
CA ASP A 302 -19.39 -25.43 -41.87
C ASP A 302 -18.76 -26.82 -41.72
N GLU A 303 -18.74 -27.32 -40.47
CA GLU A 303 -18.04 -28.57 -40.12
C GLU A 303 -18.70 -29.80 -40.75
N ASP A 304 -20.01 -29.77 -40.96
CA ASP A 304 -20.79 -30.88 -41.54
C ASP A 304 -20.64 -30.94 -43.07
N GLU A 305 -20.61 -29.79 -43.75
CA GLU A 305 -20.29 -29.69 -45.18
C GLU A 305 -18.84 -30.12 -45.47
N PHE A 306 -17.90 -29.72 -44.61
CA PHE A 306 -16.49 -30.11 -44.73
C PHE A 306 -16.31 -31.63 -44.61
N LYS A 307 -16.94 -32.27 -43.60
CA LYS A 307 -16.86 -33.72 -43.40
C LYS A 307 -17.49 -34.48 -44.56
N THR A 308 -18.62 -34.01 -45.09
CA THR A 308 -19.34 -34.67 -46.18
C THR A 308 -18.51 -34.66 -47.47
N LYS A 309 -18.00 -33.48 -47.88
CA LYS A 309 -17.19 -33.35 -49.11
C LYS A 309 -15.81 -33.99 -48.99
N LYS A 310 -15.22 -34.00 -47.80
CA LYS A 310 -13.97 -34.72 -47.54
C LYS A 310 -14.14 -36.23 -47.73
N THR A 311 -15.26 -36.78 -47.27
CA THR A 311 -15.55 -38.22 -47.39
C THR A 311 -15.83 -38.60 -48.85
N GLU A 312 -16.52 -37.74 -49.60
CA GLU A 312 -16.80 -37.93 -51.02
C GLU A 312 -15.52 -37.92 -51.88
N LEU A 313 -14.58 -37.01 -51.57
CA LEU A 313 -13.27 -36.97 -52.24
C LEU A 313 -12.37 -38.15 -51.86
N LEU A 314 -12.42 -38.63 -50.61
CA LEU A 314 -11.65 -39.81 -50.18
C LEU A 314 -12.17 -41.12 -50.78
N ASN A 315 -13.46 -41.21 -51.13
CA ASN A 315 -14.03 -42.37 -51.81
C ASN A 315 -13.70 -42.42 -53.32
N GLN A 316 -13.13 -41.36 -53.89
CA GLN A 316 -12.62 -41.32 -55.27
C GLN A 316 -11.15 -41.75 -55.38
N LEU A 317 -10.52 -42.11 -54.25
CA LEU A 317 -9.17 -42.68 -54.17
C LEU A 317 -9.23 -44.21 -54.33
#